data_AF-A0A962W8Y8-F1
#
_entry.id   AF-A0A962W8Y8-F1
#
_cell.length_a   1.000
_cell.length_b   1.000
_cell.length_c   1.000
_cell.angle_alpha   90.00
_cell.angle_beta   90.00
_cell.angle_gamma   90.00
#
_symmetry.space_group_name_H-M   'P 1'
#
loop_
_entity.id
_entity.type
_entity.pdbx_description
1 polymer ?
#
loop_
_entity_poly.entity_id
_entity_poly.type
_entity_poly.pdbx_seq_one_letter_code
_entity_poly.pdbx_strand_id
1 'polypeptide(L)'
;TRLGFGVKKTVMMAQRLYEAGYITYMRTDSTNLSAEAVAACRDYIGKQFPAKYLPEAPRLYSSKEGAQEAHEAIRPSDVTVSQSALQGMERDAERLYELIWRQFVACQMPDAQYLSTVVTVSAGDYQLNAKGRIVVFDGYTRVQAPAGRKGDDSVLPDMKEGDALTLEKLDPAQHFTKPTPRYGEASLVRELEKRGIGRPSTYASIISTIQDRGYVRLENKRFYAEKMGEIVTQRLQKSFTELLDYGFTASMEAHLDEVAQGKLDWRELLDRFYGEFTGLLEKAEEPEPRGMQPNEPTPTDIPCSKCGRPMQIRTASTGVFLGCSGYALPPKERCKNTINLTPGDEAIREDADDEAESRLLIARHRCSLCNTAMDSYLIDESRKLHVCGNNPDCPGYEVETGKFKIKGYDGPVIECDKCGADMQLKTGRFGKYFGCTAEGCKNTRKLLRNGEAAPPKMDPVPMPELACQKVEDHYILRDGAAGLFLAASQFPRNRETRAPYLDELLPHKDEIDPKYSFLFSAPVADPDGNRTQVRFSRKTKEQYVMTEVDGKATGWKAFYQGGKWQVEQSTAKAKSKAPARRKKK
;
A
#
# COMPACT_ATOMS: atom_id res chain seq x y z
N THR A 1 -15.42 -6.22 1.01
CA THR A 1 -14.95 -7.53 1.53
C THR A 1 -15.38 -7.67 2.98
N ARG A 2 -15.65 -8.88 3.51
CA ARG A 2 -16.18 -9.06 4.87
C ARG A 2 -15.21 -8.68 5.99
N LEU A 3 -13.93 -8.99 5.84
CA LEU A 3 -12.90 -8.76 6.88
C LEU A 3 -12.10 -7.47 6.68
N GLY A 4 -12.23 -6.82 5.51
CA GLY A 4 -11.42 -5.66 5.16
C GLY A 4 -9.93 -5.94 4.93
N PHE A 5 -9.52 -7.22 4.84
CA PHE A 5 -8.14 -7.60 4.58
C PHE A 5 -7.74 -7.33 3.13
N GLY A 6 -6.51 -6.83 2.93
CA GLY A 6 -5.86 -6.82 1.62
C GLY A 6 -5.35 -8.21 1.24
N VAL A 7 -5.07 -8.42 -0.05
CA VAL A 7 -4.69 -9.72 -0.63
C VAL A 7 -3.45 -10.30 0.06
N LYS A 8 -2.41 -9.48 0.27
CA LYS A 8 -1.18 -9.90 0.96
C LYS A 8 -1.44 -10.39 2.38
N LYS A 9 -2.32 -9.71 3.11
CA LYS A 9 -2.69 -10.10 4.48
C LYS A 9 -3.48 -11.41 4.48
N THR A 10 -4.46 -11.54 3.60
CA THR A 10 -5.24 -12.77 3.44
C THR A 10 -4.36 -13.98 3.17
N VAL A 11 -3.43 -13.89 2.22
CA VAL A 11 -2.52 -15.00 1.87
C VAL A 11 -1.57 -15.33 3.03
N MET A 12 -1.03 -14.32 3.72
CA MET A 12 -0.18 -14.53 4.90
C MET A 12 -0.92 -15.28 6.01
N MET A 13 -2.17 -14.91 6.29
CA MET A 13 -2.97 -15.57 7.32
C MET A 13 -3.33 -16.99 6.90
N ALA A 14 -3.70 -17.20 5.63
CA ALA A 14 -3.99 -18.52 5.10
C ALA A 14 -2.77 -19.44 5.13
N GLN A 15 -1.57 -18.94 4.81
CA GLN A 15 -0.32 -19.69 4.94
C GLN A 15 -0.10 -20.17 6.38
N ARG A 16 -0.30 -19.29 7.37
CA ARG A 16 -0.13 -19.64 8.80
C ARG A 16 -1.13 -20.72 9.24
N LEU A 17 -2.39 -20.60 8.82
CA LEU A 17 -3.42 -21.60 9.10
C LEU A 17 -3.08 -22.96 8.45
N TYR A 18 -2.57 -22.95 7.21
CA TYR A 18 -2.16 -24.15 6.51
C TYR A 18 -0.95 -24.83 7.18
N GLU A 19 0.11 -24.07 7.50
CA GLU A 19 1.31 -24.60 8.18
C GLU A 19 1.01 -25.15 9.58
N ALA A 20 -0.01 -24.61 10.25
CA ALA A 20 -0.52 -25.12 11.52
C ALA A 20 -1.51 -26.29 11.36
N GLY A 21 -1.84 -26.70 10.14
CA GLY A 21 -2.72 -27.83 9.84
C GLY A 21 -4.21 -27.54 9.96
N TYR A 22 -4.62 -26.28 10.09
CA TYR A 22 -6.03 -25.92 10.29
C TYR A 22 -6.86 -25.86 9.00
N ILE A 23 -6.24 -25.57 7.86
CA ILE A 23 -6.91 -25.53 6.56
C ILE A 23 -6.13 -26.31 5.50
N THR A 24 -6.80 -26.65 4.40
CA THR A 24 -6.17 -27.17 3.18
C THR A 24 -5.31 -26.11 2.48
N TYR A 25 -4.52 -26.53 1.49
CA TYR A 25 -3.61 -25.64 0.78
C TYR A 25 -4.34 -24.49 0.09
N MET A 26 -3.92 -23.26 0.38
CA MET A 26 -4.64 -22.02 0.03
C MET A 26 -4.38 -21.50 -1.38
N ARG A 27 -3.50 -22.14 -2.17
CA ARG A 27 -3.22 -21.78 -3.57
C ARG A 27 -3.84 -22.83 -4.46
N THR A 28 -5.14 -22.70 -4.67
CA THR A 28 -5.97 -23.63 -5.41
C THR A 28 -6.96 -22.84 -6.25
N ASP A 29 -7.21 -23.31 -7.46
CA ASP A 29 -8.27 -22.88 -8.39
C ASP A 29 -9.43 -23.89 -8.42
N SER A 30 -9.35 -24.94 -7.60
CA SER A 30 -10.34 -26.00 -7.49
C SER A 30 -11.40 -25.66 -6.45
N THR A 31 -12.65 -25.95 -6.80
CA THR A 31 -13.82 -25.91 -5.88
C THR A 31 -14.21 -27.31 -5.43
N ASN A 32 -13.49 -28.34 -5.88
CA ASN A 32 -13.74 -29.73 -5.54
C ASN A 32 -13.58 -29.98 -4.04
N LEU A 33 -14.40 -30.89 -3.51
CA LEU A 33 -14.33 -31.37 -2.14
C LEU A 33 -14.22 -32.90 -2.15
N SER A 34 -13.30 -33.43 -1.37
CA SER A 34 -13.13 -34.87 -1.20
C SER A 34 -14.40 -35.50 -0.60
N ALA A 35 -14.65 -36.77 -0.94
CA ALA A 35 -15.79 -37.51 -0.39
C ALA A 35 -15.78 -37.54 1.15
N GLU A 36 -14.58 -37.65 1.75
CA GLU A 36 -14.38 -37.59 3.20
C GLU A 36 -14.79 -36.23 3.79
N ALA A 37 -14.35 -35.12 3.18
CA ALA A 37 -14.71 -33.79 3.63
C ALA A 37 -16.21 -33.51 3.53
N VAL A 38 -16.85 -33.95 2.44
CA VAL A 38 -18.30 -33.83 2.26
C VAL A 38 -19.04 -34.65 3.32
N ALA A 39 -18.62 -35.89 3.57
CA ALA A 39 -19.23 -36.74 4.59
C ALA A 39 -19.08 -36.13 6.00
N ALA A 40 -17.89 -35.67 6.36
CA ALA A 40 -17.63 -35.03 7.65
C ALA A 40 -18.46 -33.75 7.85
N CYS A 41 -18.55 -32.90 6.81
CA CYS A 41 -19.35 -31.67 6.87
C CYS A 41 -20.85 -31.98 7.02
N ARG A 42 -21.36 -32.97 6.27
CA ARG A 42 -22.77 -33.40 6.37
C ARG A 42 -23.10 -34.00 7.74
N ASP A 43 -22.21 -34.82 8.31
CA ASP A 43 -22.35 -35.36 9.66
C ASP A 43 -22.37 -34.23 10.71
N TYR A 44 -21.46 -33.26 10.58
CA TYR A 44 -21.48 -32.06 11.42
C TYR A 44 -22.81 -31.31 11.32
N ILE A 45 -23.32 -31.07 10.10
CA ILE A 45 -24.61 -30.40 9.88
C ILE A 45 -25.75 -31.18 10.54
N GLY A 46 -25.80 -32.51 10.34
CA GLY A 46 -26.83 -33.37 10.91
C GLY A 46 -26.84 -33.43 12.44
N LYS A 47 -25.67 -33.24 13.07
CA LYS A 47 -25.54 -33.17 14.55
C LYS A 47 -25.86 -31.80 15.13
N GLN A 48 -25.52 -30.73 14.42
CA GLN A 48 -25.58 -29.36 14.96
C GLN A 48 -26.82 -28.57 14.52
N PHE A 49 -27.52 -28.99 13.46
CA PHE A 49 -28.68 -28.29 12.92
C PHE A 49 -29.90 -29.23 12.79
N PRO A 50 -31.13 -28.68 12.85
CA PRO A 50 -32.33 -29.45 12.55
C PRO A 50 -32.28 -30.12 11.17
N ALA A 51 -32.95 -31.26 11.01
CA ALA A 51 -32.92 -32.08 9.80
C ALA A 51 -33.15 -31.30 8.48
N LYS A 52 -34.00 -30.26 8.50
CA LYS A 52 -34.27 -29.41 7.34
C LYS A 52 -33.05 -28.65 6.78
N TYR A 53 -31.93 -28.57 7.51
CA TYR A 53 -30.69 -27.93 7.05
C TYR A 53 -29.71 -28.90 6.40
N LEU A 54 -30.04 -30.19 6.31
CA LEU A 54 -29.23 -31.20 5.63
C LEU A 54 -29.96 -31.63 4.34
N PRO A 55 -29.44 -31.30 3.13
CA PRO A 55 -30.04 -31.77 1.90
C PRO A 55 -29.90 -33.29 1.76
N GLU A 56 -30.85 -33.95 1.10
CA GLU A 56 -30.85 -35.41 0.90
C GLU A 56 -29.57 -35.88 0.21
N ALA A 57 -29.19 -35.22 -0.88
CA ALA A 57 -27.95 -35.48 -1.62
C ALA A 57 -26.84 -34.46 -1.29
N PRO A 58 -25.56 -34.84 -1.40
CA PRO A 58 -24.44 -33.89 -1.27
C PRO A 58 -24.47 -32.84 -2.39
N ARG A 59 -24.02 -31.62 -2.09
CA ARG A 59 -23.88 -30.56 -3.10
C ARG A 59 -22.50 -30.66 -3.72
N LEU A 60 -22.43 -30.80 -5.04
CA LEU A 60 -21.19 -30.88 -5.81
C LEU A 60 -20.98 -29.56 -6.56
N TYR A 61 -19.72 -29.14 -6.63
CA TYR A 61 -19.30 -27.91 -7.31
C TYR A 61 -18.24 -28.26 -8.34
N SER A 62 -18.44 -27.83 -9.59
CA SER A 62 -17.45 -28.02 -10.64
C SER A 62 -16.33 -26.98 -10.52
N SER A 63 -15.10 -27.45 -10.73
CA SER A 63 -13.94 -26.59 -10.95
C SER A 63 -13.99 -26.01 -12.37
N LYS A 64 -13.19 -24.96 -12.62
CA LYS A 64 -13.05 -24.41 -13.96
C LYS A 64 -12.33 -25.39 -14.89
N GLU A 65 -12.65 -25.32 -16.18
CA GLU A 65 -11.95 -26.06 -17.23
C GLU A 65 -10.47 -25.65 -17.25
N GLY A 66 -9.57 -26.63 -17.16
CA GLY A 66 -8.11 -26.39 -17.07
C GLY A 66 -7.58 -26.04 -15.67
N ALA A 67 -8.40 -26.11 -14.62
CA ALA A 67 -7.91 -26.02 -13.24
C ALA A 67 -6.85 -27.10 -12.97
N GLN A 68 -5.90 -26.84 -12.07
CA GLN A 68 -4.96 -27.87 -11.63
C GLN A 68 -5.70 -28.86 -10.71
N GLU A 69 -6.43 -29.80 -11.32
CA GLU A 69 -7.41 -30.72 -10.68
C GLU A 69 -6.85 -31.62 -9.57
N ALA A 70 -5.54 -31.58 -9.31
CA ALA A 70 -4.91 -32.32 -8.22
C ALA A 70 -5.22 -31.72 -6.82
N HIS A 71 -5.79 -30.52 -6.73
CA HIS A 71 -6.00 -29.82 -5.47
C HIS A 71 -7.48 -29.74 -5.05
N GLU A 72 -7.72 -29.72 -3.74
CA GLU A 72 -9.04 -29.51 -3.13
C GLU A 72 -9.32 -28.02 -2.92
N ALA A 73 -10.57 -27.65 -2.68
CA ALA A 73 -10.95 -26.30 -2.24
C ALA A 73 -10.31 -25.94 -0.89
N ILE A 74 -10.24 -24.63 -0.60
CA ILE A 74 -9.81 -24.11 0.70
C ILE A 74 -10.91 -24.36 1.73
N ARG A 75 -10.66 -25.26 2.68
CA ARG A 75 -11.59 -25.65 3.74
C ARG A 75 -10.86 -25.94 5.05
N PRO A 76 -11.56 -26.04 6.19
CA PRO A 76 -11.00 -26.60 7.41
C PRO A 76 -10.51 -28.04 7.18
N SER A 77 -9.37 -28.38 7.79
CA SER A 77 -8.90 -29.78 7.85
C SER A 77 -9.86 -30.64 8.67
N ASP A 78 -10.40 -30.07 9.75
CA ASP A 78 -11.42 -30.67 10.62
C ASP A 78 -12.55 -29.66 10.83
N VAL A 79 -13.78 -30.03 10.43
CA VAL A 79 -14.97 -29.17 10.53
C VAL A 79 -15.42 -28.95 11.99
N THR A 80 -15.01 -29.80 12.93
CA THR A 80 -15.41 -29.71 14.34
C THR A 80 -14.59 -28.68 15.12
N VAL A 81 -13.44 -28.25 14.59
CA VAL A 81 -12.57 -27.25 15.21
C VAL A 81 -13.17 -25.86 15.00
N SER A 82 -13.54 -25.20 16.10
CA SER A 82 -14.01 -23.81 16.08
C SER A 82 -12.86 -22.81 16.09
N GLN A 83 -13.13 -21.54 15.75
CA GLN A 83 -12.08 -20.50 15.77
C GLN A 83 -11.42 -20.34 17.15
N SER A 84 -12.18 -20.55 18.24
CA SER A 84 -11.70 -20.37 19.61
C SER A 84 -10.82 -21.53 20.09
N ALA A 85 -10.80 -22.64 19.36
CA ALA A 85 -9.95 -23.80 19.63
C ALA A 85 -8.58 -23.72 18.93
N LEU A 86 -8.37 -22.71 18.07
CA LEU A 86 -7.10 -22.50 17.38
C LEU A 86 -6.02 -22.10 18.40
N GLN A 87 -4.88 -22.78 18.36
CA GLN A 87 -3.75 -22.52 19.25
C GLN A 87 -2.66 -21.75 18.50
N GLY A 88 -2.08 -20.74 19.17
CA GLY A 88 -0.97 -19.97 18.62
C GLY A 88 -1.32 -19.11 17.40
N MET A 89 -2.61 -18.91 17.11
CA MET A 89 -3.08 -18.07 16.01
C MET A 89 -3.40 -16.67 16.50
N GLU A 90 -3.11 -15.66 15.67
CA GLU A 90 -3.53 -14.29 15.96
C GLU A 90 -4.99 -14.06 15.54
N ARG A 91 -5.62 -13.03 16.12
CA ARG A 91 -7.03 -12.69 15.88
C ARG A 91 -7.41 -12.59 14.40
N ASP A 92 -6.52 -12.09 13.55
CA ASP A 92 -6.83 -11.99 12.12
C ASP A 92 -6.78 -13.34 11.39
N ALA A 93 -5.96 -14.28 11.84
CA ALA A 93 -5.97 -15.66 11.35
C ALA A 93 -7.23 -16.40 11.82
N GLU A 94 -7.64 -16.23 13.07
CA GLU A 94 -8.90 -16.79 13.60
C GLU A 94 -10.11 -16.31 12.79
N ARG A 95 -10.19 -15.01 12.50
CA ARG A 95 -11.26 -14.42 11.68
C ARG A 95 -11.27 -14.94 10.25
N LEU A 96 -10.09 -15.19 9.66
CA LEU A 96 -10.01 -15.79 8.33
C LEU A 96 -10.44 -17.26 8.35
N TYR A 97 -10.03 -18.02 9.36
CA TYR A 97 -10.47 -19.39 9.57
C TYR A 97 -12.00 -19.46 9.70
N GLU A 98 -12.60 -18.61 10.53
CA GLU A 98 -14.06 -18.54 10.68
C GLU A 98 -14.76 -18.27 9.35
N LEU A 99 -14.21 -17.37 8.52
CA LEU A 99 -14.78 -17.10 7.20
C LEU A 99 -14.71 -18.33 6.28
N ILE A 100 -13.57 -19.03 6.25
CA ILE A 100 -13.38 -20.27 5.48
C ILE A 100 -14.34 -21.35 5.97
N TRP A 101 -14.40 -21.55 7.28
CA TRP A 101 -15.25 -22.53 7.94
C TRP A 101 -16.74 -22.29 7.63
N ARG A 102 -17.21 -21.04 7.79
CA ARG A 102 -18.61 -20.68 7.49
C ARG A 102 -18.95 -20.92 6.03
N GLN A 103 -18.02 -20.61 5.11
CA GLN A 103 -18.22 -20.83 3.68
C GLN A 103 -18.28 -22.32 3.33
N PHE A 104 -17.43 -23.14 3.95
CA PHE A 104 -17.39 -24.59 3.77
C PHE A 104 -18.65 -25.28 4.31
N VAL A 105 -19.13 -24.91 5.50
CA VAL A 105 -20.37 -25.48 6.06
C VAL A 105 -21.58 -25.02 5.23
N ALA A 106 -21.66 -23.73 4.91
CA ALA A 106 -22.76 -23.18 4.13
C ALA A 106 -22.91 -23.81 2.74
N CYS A 107 -21.81 -24.24 2.09
CA CYS A 107 -21.88 -24.86 0.76
C CYS A 107 -22.55 -26.24 0.75
N GLN A 108 -22.69 -26.91 1.90
CA GLN A 108 -23.40 -28.19 2.01
C GLN A 108 -24.81 -28.05 2.61
N MET A 109 -25.27 -26.82 2.89
CA MET A 109 -26.61 -26.52 3.41
C MET A 109 -27.60 -26.17 2.27
N PRO A 110 -28.92 -26.28 2.48
CA PRO A 110 -29.93 -25.91 1.50
C PRO A 110 -30.00 -24.40 1.27
N ASP A 111 -30.62 -24.01 0.16
CA ASP A 111 -30.85 -22.60 -0.19
C ASP A 111 -31.83 -21.93 0.78
N ALA A 112 -31.65 -20.62 0.98
CA ALA A 112 -32.61 -19.80 1.72
C ALA A 112 -33.87 -19.55 0.87
N GLN A 113 -35.04 -19.58 1.51
CA GLN A 113 -36.34 -19.35 0.87
C GLN A 113 -36.95 -18.04 1.36
N TYR A 114 -37.46 -17.25 0.42
CA TYR A 114 -38.05 -15.94 0.68
C TYR A 114 -39.41 -15.83 0.00
N LEU A 115 -40.34 -15.16 0.66
CA LEU A 115 -41.58 -14.68 0.05
C LEU A 115 -41.35 -13.24 -0.41
N SER A 116 -41.35 -12.99 -1.72
CA SER A 116 -41.15 -11.66 -2.29
C SER A 116 -42.49 -11.02 -2.63
N THR A 117 -42.68 -9.78 -2.18
CA THR A 117 -43.88 -8.98 -2.46
C THR A 117 -43.47 -7.78 -3.31
N VAL A 118 -44.17 -7.58 -4.42
CA VAL A 118 -44.04 -6.40 -5.28
C VAL A 118 -45.39 -5.70 -5.31
N VAL A 119 -45.40 -4.42 -4.94
CA VAL A 119 -46.60 -3.61 -4.86
C VAL A 119 -46.49 -2.50 -5.88
N THR A 120 -47.53 -2.33 -6.66
CA THR A 120 -47.66 -1.28 -7.65
C THR A 120 -48.85 -0.42 -7.26
N VAL A 121 -48.62 0.88 -7.05
CA VAL A 121 -49.63 1.83 -6.59
C VAL A 121 -49.89 2.85 -7.69
N SER A 122 -51.16 3.00 -8.08
CA SER A 122 -51.61 4.04 -9.00
C SER A 122 -52.01 5.29 -8.21
N ALA A 123 -51.52 6.45 -8.62
CA ALA A 123 -51.85 7.75 -8.01
C ALA A 123 -52.03 8.81 -9.10
N GLY A 124 -53.27 9.02 -9.56
CA GLY A 124 -53.53 9.83 -10.75
C GLY A 124 -52.84 9.24 -11.98
N ASP A 125 -52.02 10.04 -12.66
CA ASP A 125 -51.25 9.61 -13.84
C ASP A 125 -49.90 8.95 -13.48
N TYR A 126 -49.59 8.79 -12.19
CA TYR A 126 -48.33 8.22 -11.73
C TYR A 126 -48.49 6.75 -11.31
N GLN A 127 -47.39 6.00 -11.47
CA GLN A 127 -47.24 4.64 -10.98
C GLN A 127 -46.04 4.57 -10.05
N LEU A 128 -46.27 4.13 -8.82
CA LEU A 128 -45.23 3.92 -7.81
C LEU A 128 -45.01 2.42 -7.62
N ASN A 129 -43.78 2.03 -7.29
CA ASN A 129 -43.43 0.64 -7.04
C ASN A 129 -42.72 0.50 -5.69
N ALA A 130 -43.11 -0.51 -4.91
CA ALA A 130 -42.42 -0.95 -3.71
C ALA A 130 -42.11 -2.44 -3.80
N LYS A 131 -40.96 -2.84 -3.25
CA LYS A 131 -40.54 -4.24 -3.18
C LYS A 131 -40.13 -4.56 -1.75
N GLY A 132 -40.48 -5.75 -1.31
CA GLY A 132 -40.04 -6.29 -0.04
C GLY A 132 -40.00 -7.80 -0.07
N ARG A 133 -39.39 -8.40 0.95
CA ARG A 133 -39.37 -9.86 1.10
C ARG A 133 -39.29 -10.28 2.56
N ILE A 134 -39.83 -11.46 2.84
CA ILE A 134 -39.82 -12.09 4.16
C ILE A 134 -39.05 -13.41 4.07
N VAL A 135 -38.17 -13.67 5.04
CA VAL A 135 -37.45 -14.94 5.13
C VAL A 135 -38.41 -16.03 5.62
N VAL A 136 -38.66 -17.04 4.78
CA VAL A 136 -39.46 -18.22 5.16
C VAL A 136 -38.54 -19.30 5.74
N PHE A 137 -37.35 -19.44 5.17
CA PHE A 137 -36.32 -20.35 5.63
C PHE A 137 -34.94 -19.75 5.35
N ASP A 138 -34.10 -19.65 6.38
CA ASP A 138 -32.78 -19.04 6.29
C ASP A 138 -31.71 -19.95 5.66
N GLY A 139 -31.93 -21.27 5.58
CA GLY A 139 -31.03 -22.20 4.90
C GLY A 139 -29.55 -22.01 5.28
N TYR A 140 -28.67 -21.98 4.29
CA TYR A 140 -27.23 -21.72 4.49
C TYR A 140 -26.92 -20.37 5.15
N THR A 141 -27.82 -19.38 5.04
CA THR A 141 -27.59 -18.03 5.60
C THR A 141 -27.59 -18.01 7.12
N ARG A 142 -28.10 -19.07 7.76
CA ARG A 142 -27.99 -19.29 9.21
C ARG A 142 -26.54 -19.35 9.70
N VAL A 143 -25.64 -19.90 8.88
CA VAL A 143 -24.20 -19.99 9.18
C VAL A 143 -23.43 -18.85 8.53
N GLN A 144 -23.82 -18.49 7.31
CA GLN A 144 -23.17 -17.43 6.52
C GLN A 144 -24.18 -16.34 6.12
N ALA A 145 -24.48 -15.44 7.06
CA ALA A 145 -25.38 -14.32 6.81
C ALA A 145 -24.89 -13.45 5.64
N PRO A 146 -25.75 -12.97 4.74
CA PRO A 146 -25.34 -12.14 3.60
C PRO A 146 -24.69 -10.83 4.08
N ALA A 147 -23.64 -10.41 3.38
CA ALA A 147 -22.99 -9.14 3.66
C ALA A 147 -23.79 -8.00 2.99
N GLY A 148 -24.68 -7.36 3.76
CA GLY A 148 -25.17 -6.00 3.48
C GLY A 148 -26.11 -5.84 2.28
N ARG A 149 -27.34 -6.35 2.34
CA ARG A 149 -28.45 -5.78 1.57
C ARG A 149 -29.43 -5.12 2.54
N LYS A 150 -29.47 -3.79 2.54
CA LYS A 150 -30.43 -3.01 3.35
C LYS A 150 -31.71 -2.65 2.59
N GLY A 151 -31.76 -2.81 1.27
CA GLY A 151 -32.86 -2.29 0.42
C GLY A 151 -34.03 -3.26 0.18
N ASP A 152 -33.73 -4.52 -0.15
CA ASP A 152 -34.75 -5.51 -0.56
C ASP A 152 -35.30 -6.35 0.61
N ASP A 153 -34.73 -6.22 1.82
CA ASP A 153 -35.13 -6.97 3.02
C ASP A 153 -36.24 -6.27 3.82
N SER A 154 -36.88 -5.26 3.23
CA SER A 154 -38.00 -4.56 3.85
C SER A 154 -39.21 -5.49 3.93
N VAL A 155 -39.82 -5.59 5.11
CA VAL A 155 -41.10 -6.27 5.31
C VAL A 155 -42.19 -5.27 4.97
N LEU A 156 -42.99 -5.56 3.94
CA LEU A 156 -44.15 -4.75 3.59
C LEU A 156 -45.34 -5.15 4.47
N PRO A 157 -46.22 -4.20 4.83
CA PRO A 157 -47.43 -4.52 5.57
C PRO A 157 -48.39 -5.36 4.71
N ASP A 158 -49.27 -6.11 5.37
CA ASP A 158 -50.35 -6.80 4.68
C ASP A 158 -51.26 -5.78 4.02
N MET A 159 -51.57 -6.03 2.75
CA MET A 159 -52.40 -5.17 1.90
C MET A 159 -53.16 -6.03 0.89
N LYS A 160 -54.29 -5.52 0.42
CA LYS A 160 -55.14 -6.14 -0.60
C LYS A 160 -55.24 -5.25 -1.82
N GLU A 161 -55.50 -5.87 -2.96
CA GLU A 161 -55.84 -5.13 -4.17
C GLU A 161 -57.08 -4.26 -3.92
N GLY A 162 -56.95 -2.98 -4.27
CA GLY A 162 -58.00 -1.98 -4.06
C GLY A 162 -57.89 -1.20 -2.73
N ASP A 163 -56.96 -1.54 -1.84
CA ASP A 163 -56.73 -0.77 -0.62
C ASP A 163 -56.31 0.68 -0.96
N ALA A 164 -56.97 1.65 -0.33
CA ALA A 164 -56.65 3.07 -0.48
C ALA A 164 -55.50 3.45 0.44
N LEU A 165 -54.40 3.96 -0.12
CA LEU A 165 -53.24 4.44 0.64
C LEU A 165 -53.29 5.96 0.81
N THR A 166 -52.96 6.44 2.02
CA THR A 166 -52.87 7.87 2.30
C THR A 166 -51.41 8.32 2.13
N LEU A 167 -51.19 9.38 1.34
CA LEU A 167 -49.88 9.98 1.19
C LEU A 167 -49.46 10.67 2.50
N GLU A 168 -48.36 10.21 3.10
CA GLU A 168 -47.79 10.85 4.29
C GLU A 168 -46.73 11.91 3.95
N LYS A 169 -45.76 11.56 3.09
CA LYS A 169 -44.61 12.41 2.74
C LYS A 169 -44.15 12.16 1.32
N LEU A 170 -43.71 13.21 0.63
CA LEU A 170 -42.89 13.13 -0.58
C LEU A 170 -41.46 13.55 -0.25
N ASP A 171 -40.47 12.75 -0.66
CA ASP A 171 -39.05 12.99 -0.40
C ASP A 171 -38.27 13.00 -1.72
N PRO A 172 -38.19 14.15 -2.42
CA PRO A 172 -37.48 14.24 -3.68
C PRO A 172 -35.97 14.14 -3.47
N ALA A 173 -35.30 13.24 -4.20
CA ALA A 173 -33.86 13.05 -4.15
C ALA A 173 -33.23 13.29 -5.54
N GLN A 174 -32.13 14.04 -5.58
CA GLN A 174 -31.29 14.18 -6.77
C GLN A 174 -30.23 13.07 -6.77
N HIS A 175 -30.08 12.40 -7.90
CA HIS A 175 -29.09 11.36 -8.12
C HIS A 175 -28.22 11.66 -9.33
N PHE A 176 -26.98 11.15 -9.32
CA PHE A 176 -26.07 11.19 -10.46
C PHE A 176 -25.77 9.80 -11.00
N THR A 177 -25.50 9.71 -12.30
CA THR A 177 -25.00 8.47 -12.91
C THR A 177 -23.66 8.10 -12.29
N LYS A 178 -23.53 6.84 -11.85
CA LYS A 178 -22.31 6.35 -11.21
C LYS A 178 -21.29 5.95 -12.28
N PRO A 179 -20.03 6.41 -12.18
CA PRO A 179 -18.97 5.91 -13.05
C PRO A 179 -18.68 4.43 -12.74
N THR A 180 -17.96 3.76 -13.63
CA THR A 180 -17.46 2.41 -13.36
C THR A 180 -16.65 2.42 -12.05
N PRO A 181 -17.00 1.58 -11.06
CA PRO A 181 -16.35 1.60 -9.77
C PRO A 181 -14.88 1.23 -9.89
N ARG A 182 -14.02 1.92 -9.15
CA ARG A 182 -12.59 1.59 -9.10
C ARG A 182 -12.38 0.16 -8.59
N TYR A 183 -11.38 -0.50 -9.16
CA TYR A 183 -10.91 -1.77 -8.63
C TYR A 183 -10.38 -1.58 -7.20
N GLY A 184 -10.76 -2.48 -6.28
CA GLY A 184 -9.94 -2.77 -5.10
C GLY A 184 -9.09 -4.00 -5.37
N GLU A 185 -8.23 -4.38 -4.43
CA GLU A 185 -7.37 -5.56 -4.62
C GLU A 185 -8.15 -6.83 -4.97
N ALA A 186 -9.24 -7.11 -4.25
CA ALA A 186 -10.06 -8.30 -4.49
C ALA A 186 -10.81 -8.27 -5.84
N SER A 187 -11.32 -7.10 -6.26
CA SER A 187 -12.03 -7.02 -7.55
C SER A 187 -11.07 -7.03 -8.73
N LEU A 188 -9.82 -6.56 -8.57
CA LEU A 188 -8.79 -6.71 -9.58
C LEU A 188 -8.36 -8.18 -9.73
N VAL A 189 -8.16 -8.90 -8.62
CA VAL A 189 -7.89 -10.35 -8.67
C VAL A 189 -9.00 -11.10 -9.39
N ARG A 190 -10.27 -10.77 -9.10
CA ARG A 190 -11.42 -11.37 -9.79
C ARG A 190 -11.41 -11.07 -11.30
N GLU A 191 -11.00 -9.88 -11.71
CA GLU A 191 -10.92 -9.51 -13.12
C GLU A 191 -9.76 -10.22 -13.83
N LEU A 192 -8.60 -10.36 -13.17
CA LEU A 192 -7.47 -11.14 -13.67
C LEU A 192 -7.86 -12.61 -13.88
N GLU A 193 -8.50 -13.20 -12.88
CA GLU A 193 -9.01 -14.58 -12.92
C GLU A 193 -10.06 -14.77 -14.04
N LYS A 194 -10.98 -13.81 -14.21
CA LYS A 194 -11.97 -13.82 -15.30
C LYS A 194 -11.32 -13.80 -16.68
N ARG A 195 -10.18 -13.12 -16.82
CA ARG A 195 -9.42 -13.02 -18.08
C ARG A 195 -8.38 -14.13 -18.27
N GLY A 196 -8.24 -15.07 -17.32
CA GLY A 196 -7.23 -16.12 -17.39
C GLY A 196 -5.79 -15.63 -17.19
N ILE A 197 -5.62 -14.42 -16.64
CA ILE A 197 -4.30 -13.79 -16.43
C ILE A 197 -3.85 -14.07 -15.00
N GLY A 198 -2.67 -14.65 -14.84
CA GLY A 198 -2.14 -15.08 -13.55
C GLY A 198 -2.77 -16.38 -13.04
N ARG A 199 -2.32 -16.81 -11.86
CA ARG A 199 -2.67 -18.05 -11.18
C ARG A 199 -2.83 -17.78 -9.68
N PRO A 200 -3.44 -18.69 -8.89
CA PRO A 200 -3.54 -18.54 -7.42
C PRO A 200 -2.20 -18.26 -6.73
N SER A 201 -1.08 -18.73 -7.31
CA SER A 201 0.28 -18.49 -6.85
C SER A 201 0.81 -17.07 -7.14
N THR A 202 0.28 -16.37 -8.15
CA THR A 202 0.82 -15.10 -8.64
C THR A 202 -0.06 -13.89 -8.34
N TYR A 203 -1.35 -14.05 -7.99
CA TYR A 203 -2.24 -12.91 -7.72
C TYR A 203 -1.69 -11.94 -6.66
N ALA A 204 -1.21 -12.45 -5.53
CA ALA A 204 -0.66 -11.60 -4.48
C ALA A 204 0.62 -10.87 -4.91
N SER A 205 1.49 -11.52 -5.69
CA SER A 205 2.72 -10.91 -6.20
C SER A 205 2.44 -9.88 -7.28
N ILE A 206 1.48 -10.12 -8.17
CA ILE A 206 1.05 -9.15 -9.19
C ILE A 206 0.60 -7.86 -8.50
N ILE A 207 -0.33 -7.99 -7.55
CA ILE A 207 -0.90 -6.86 -6.80
C ILE A 207 0.16 -6.09 -6.02
N SER A 208 1.12 -6.76 -5.36
CA SER A 208 2.23 -6.09 -4.67
C SER A 208 3.16 -5.38 -5.66
N THR A 209 3.54 -6.05 -6.75
CA THR A 209 4.56 -5.56 -7.68
C THR A 209 4.13 -4.27 -8.39
N ILE A 210 2.86 -4.20 -8.84
CA ILE A 210 2.36 -2.99 -9.52
C ILE A 210 2.29 -1.78 -8.58
N GLN A 211 2.07 -2.02 -7.28
CA GLN A 211 2.11 -0.98 -6.25
C GLN A 211 3.54 -0.57 -5.92
N ASP A 212 4.42 -1.54 -5.64
CA ASP A 212 5.81 -1.31 -5.24
C ASP A 212 6.62 -0.59 -6.34
N ARG A 213 6.26 -0.80 -7.62
CA ARG A 213 6.85 -0.09 -8.77
C ARG A 213 6.29 1.32 -9.01
N GLY A 214 5.25 1.73 -8.27
CA GLY A 214 4.65 3.06 -8.40
C GLY A 214 3.81 3.26 -9.67
N TYR A 215 3.27 2.18 -10.24
CA TYR A 215 2.33 2.28 -11.38
C TYR A 215 0.90 2.52 -10.93
N VAL A 216 0.56 2.02 -9.76
CA VAL A 216 -0.72 2.25 -9.11
C VAL A 216 -0.47 2.52 -7.63
N ARG A 217 -1.40 3.22 -7.00
CA ARG A 217 -1.46 3.33 -5.54
C ARG A 217 -2.81 2.85 -5.03
N LEU A 218 -2.81 2.33 -3.81
CA LEU A 218 -4.01 1.97 -3.10
C LEU A 218 -4.36 3.08 -2.10
N GLU A 219 -5.52 3.70 -2.27
CA GLU A 219 -6.06 4.70 -1.34
C GLU A 219 -7.50 4.32 -1.02
N ASN A 220 -7.84 4.29 0.28
CA ASN A 220 -9.17 3.87 0.77
C ASN A 220 -9.65 2.54 0.15
N LYS A 221 -8.71 1.58 0.02
CA LYS A 221 -8.92 0.23 -0.56
C LYS A 221 -9.34 0.24 -2.05
N ARG A 222 -9.13 1.35 -2.76
CA ARG A 222 -9.34 1.51 -4.20
C ARG A 222 -8.04 1.84 -4.91
N PHE A 223 -7.86 1.30 -6.11
CA PHE A 223 -6.72 1.58 -6.96
C PHE A 223 -6.90 2.91 -7.70
N TYR A 224 -5.82 3.67 -7.70
CA TYR A 224 -5.61 4.83 -8.55
C TYR A 224 -4.40 4.53 -9.44
N ALA A 225 -4.57 4.70 -10.74
CA ALA A 225 -3.44 4.66 -11.67
C ALA A 225 -2.56 5.88 -11.41
N GLU A 226 -1.26 5.65 -11.31
CA GLU A 226 -0.28 6.73 -11.28
C GLU A 226 0.01 7.20 -12.70
N LYS A 227 0.43 8.45 -12.84
CA LYS A 227 0.67 9.02 -14.17
C LYS A 227 1.74 8.25 -14.95
N MET A 228 2.75 7.76 -14.24
CA MET A 228 3.78 6.90 -14.83
C MET A 228 3.22 5.54 -15.28
N GLY A 229 2.25 4.98 -14.55
CA GLY A 229 1.58 3.74 -14.94
C GLY A 229 0.80 3.88 -16.24
N GLU A 230 0.09 4.99 -16.41
CA GLU A 230 -0.62 5.31 -17.66
C GLU A 230 0.34 5.45 -18.84
N ILE A 231 1.42 6.24 -18.68
CA ILE A 231 2.42 6.46 -19.73
C ILE A 231 3.06 5.14 -20.13
N VAL A 232 3.55 4.36 -19.18
CA VAL A 232 4.18 3.05 -19.46
C VAL A 232 3.20 2.12 -20.16
N THR A 233 1.95 2.06 -19.72
CA THR A 233 0.91 1.25 -20.36
C THR A 233 0.71 1.67 -21.81
N GLN A 234 0.56 2.97 -22.09
CA GLN A 234 0.39 3.48 -23.45
C GLN A 234 1.60 3.21 -24.34
N ARG A 235 2.82 3.41 -23.83
CA ARG A 235 4.05 3.13 -24.60
C ARG A 235 4.18 1.66 -24.93
N LEU A 236 3.94 0.79 -23.96
CA LEU A 236 3.98 -0.64 -24.19
C LEU A 236 2.85 -1.10 -25.12
N GLN A 237 1.64 -0.53 -25.03
CA GLN A 237 0.53 -0.88 -25.93
C GLN A 237 0.78 -0.49 -27.38
N LYS A 238 1.52 0.59 -27.63
CA LYS A 238 1.89 1.00 -29.00
C LYS A 238 3.03 0.15 -29.58
N SER A 239 4.01 -0.24 -28.76
CA SER A 239 5.22 -0.95 -29.21
C SER A 239 5.16 -2.48 -29.08
N PHE A 240 4.33 -3.00 -28.19
CA PHE A 240 4.23 -4.43 -27.84
C PHE A 240 2.76 -4.87 -27.79
N THR A 241 1.96 -4.46 -28.77
CA THR A 241 0.50 -4.69 -28.82
C THR A 241 0.12 -6.14 -28.58
N GLU A 242 0.77 -7.08 -29.26
CA GLU A 242 0.48 -8.51 -29.15
C GLU A 242 0.86 -9.06 -27.77
N LEU A 243 2.01 -8.64 -27.24
CA LEU A 243 2.49 -9.08 -25.92
C LEU A 243 1.60 -8.59 -24.76
N LEU A 244 0.99 -7.41 -24.91
CA LEU A 244 0.09 -6.83 -23.91
C LEU A 244 -1.38 -7.16 -24.14
N ASP A 245 -1.71 -7.93 -25.18
CA ASP A 245 -3.06 -8.43 -25.36
C ASP A 245 -3.43 -9.39 -24.21
N TYR A 246 -4.68 -9.29 -23.77
CA TYR A 246 -5.18 -10.14 -22.69
C TYR A 246 -5.23 -11.61 -23.11
N GLY A 247 -5.58 -11.89 -24.37
CA GLY A 247 -5.64 -13.24 -24.92
C GLY A 247 -4.25 -13.87 -25.01
N PHE A 248 -3.25 -13.13 -25.49
CA PHE A 248 -1.86 -13.59 -25.49
C PHE A 248 -1.35 -13.90 -24.08
N THR A 249 -1.61 -13.01 -23.12
CA THR A 249 -1.17 -13.23 -21.73
C THR A 249 -1.82 -14.47 -21.13
N ALA A 250 -3.11 -14.69 -21.40
CA ALA A 250 -3.83 -15.88 -20.94
C ALA A 250 -3.33 -17.17 -21.62
N SER A 251 -3.01 -17.12 -22.92
CA SER A 251 -2.49 -18.28 -23.65
C SER A 251 -1.08 -18.67 -23.20
N MET A 252 -0.23 -17.69 -22.86
CA MET A 252 1.08 -17.97 -22.27
C MET A 252 0.97 -18.80 -20.99
N GLU A 253 0.01 -18.46 -20.12
CA GLU A 253 -0.22 -19.22 -18.89
C GLU A 253 -0.70 -20.66 -19.20
N ALA A 254 -1.54 -20.84 -20.23
CA ALA A 254 -1.96 -22.17 -20.68
C ALA A 254 -0.78 -23.00 -21.24
N HIS A 255 0.13 -22.39 -22.01
CA HIS A 255 1.34 -23.07 -22.49
C HIS A 255 2.25 -23.49 -21.33
N LEU A 256 2.34 -22.70 -20.25
CA LEU A 256 3.09 -23.09 -19.05
C LEU A 256 2.44 -24.30 -18.34
N ASP A 257 1.11 -24.40 -18.34
CA ASP A 257 0.41 -25.59 -17.83
C ASP A 257 0.65 -26.81 -18.74
N GLU A 258 0.70 -26.65 -20.07
CA GLU A 258 1.07 -27.73 -21.00
C GLU A 258 2.50 -28.23 -20.77
N VAL A 259 3.45 -27.32 -20.51
CA VAL A 259 4.82 -27.66 -20.11
C VAL A 259 4.83 -28.47 -18.82
N ALA A 260 4.09 -28.04 -17.80
CA ALA A 260 4.00 -28.75 -16.52
C ALA A 260 3.38 -30.15 -16.65
N GLN A 261 2.51 -30.36 -17.64
CA GLN A 261 1.90 -31.65 -17.99
C GLN A 261 2.77 -32.50 -18.93
N GLY A 262 3.92 -31.99 -19.38
CA GLY A 262 4.79 -32.67 -20.33
C GLY A 262 4.26 -32.72 -21.77
N LYS A 263 3.29 -31.88 -22.12
CA LYS A 263 2.69 -31.76 -23.46
C LYS A 263 3.49 -30.84 -24.39
N LEU A 264 4.27 -29.91 -23.83
CA LEU A 264 5.09 -28.93 -24.55
C LEU A 264 6.50 -28.89 -23.94
N ASP A 265 7.54 -28.80 -24.78
CA ASP A 265 8.90 -28.59 -24.29
C ASP A 265 9.11 -27.12 -23.87
N TRP A 266 9.66 -26.92 -22.67
CA TRP A 266 9.82 -25.58 -22.12
C TRP A 266 10.86 -24.74 -22.87
N ARG A 267 11.89 -25.36 -23.48
CA ARG A 267 12.89 -24.62 -24.26
C ARG A 267 12.30 -24.18 -25.58
N GLU A 268 11.52 -25.04 -26.24
CA GLU A 268 10.83 -24.67 -27.46
C GLU A 268 9.88 -23.46 -27.23
N LEU A 269 9.13 -23.47 -26.12
CA LEU A 269 8.29 -22.33 -25.74
C LEU A 269 9.11 -21.05 -25.54
N LEU A 270 10.25 -21.14 -24.82
CA LEU A 270 11.12 -19.99 -24.58
C LEU A 270 11.78 -19.47 -25.86
N ASP A 271 12.27 -20.35 -26.74
CA ASP A 271 12.91 -19.96 -27.99
C ASP A 271 11.91 -19.24 -28.90
N ARG A 272 10.67 -19.74 -29.00
CA ARG A 272 9.58 -19.09 -29.74
C ARG A 272 9.25 -17.71 -29.19
N PHE A 273 9.01 -17.63 -27.88
CA PHE A 273 8.72 -16.37 -27.21
C PHE A 273 9.85 -15.35 -27.39
N TYR A 274 11.09 -15.79 -27.19
CA TYR A 274 12.25 -14.90 -27.25
C TYR A 274 12.47 -14.38 -28.66
N GLY A 275 12.33 -15.22 -29.69
CA GLY A 275 12.44 -14.81 -31.10
C GLY A 275 11.40 -13.74 -31.49
N GLU A 276 10.14 -13.92 -31.10
CA GLU A 276 9.09 -12.91 -31.30
C GLU A 276 9.39 -11.62 -30.52
N PHE A 277 9.76 -11.76 -29.24
CA PHE A 277 10.05 -10.63 -28.36
C PHE A 277 11.23 -9.80 -28.86
N THR A 278 12.34 -10.42 -29.29
CA THR A 278 13.51 -9.68 -29.78
C THR A 278 13.18 -8.86 -31.01
N GLY A 279 12.37 -9.40 -31.93
CA GLY A 279 11.95 -8.65 -33.12
C GLY A 279 11.06 -7.45 -32.79
N LEU A 280 10.21 -7.55 -31.75
CA LEU A 280 9.44 -6.40 -31.24
C LEU A 280 10.33 -5.39 -30.53
N LEU A 281 11.31 -5.86 -29.75
CA LEU A 281 12.24 -5.01 -29.03
C LEU A 281 13.13 -4.20 -29.96
N GLU A 282 13.70 -4.82 -31.00
CA GLU A 282 14.52 -4.14 -32.02
C GLU A 282 13.75 -3.01 -32.69
N LYS A 283 12.48 -3.26 -33.06
CA LYS A 283 11.60 -2.22 -33.61
C LYS A 283 11.36 -1.10 -32.62
N ALA A 284 11.13 -1.43 -31.35
CA ALA A 284 10.90 -0.44 -30.30
C ALA A 284 12.13 0.44 -30.00
N GLU A 285 13.34 -0.06 -30.28
CA GLU A 285 14.61 0.68 -30.14
C GLU A 285 14.91 1.61 -31.33
N GLU A 286 14.21 1.46 -32.46
CA GLU A 286 14.37 2.37 -33.59
C GLU A 286 13.99 3.82 -33.23
N PRO A 287 14.50 4.84 -33.95
CA PRO A 287 14.01 6.20 -33.83
C PRO A 287 12.54 6.33 -34.19
N GLU A 288 11.89 7.39 -33.72
CA GLU A 288 10.56 7.75 -34.20
C GLU A 288 10.55 8.00 -35.72
N PRO A 289 9.44 7.70 -36.41
CA PRO A 289 8.13 7.29 -35.86
C PRO A 289 7.96 5.77 -35.68
N ARG A 290 8.99 4.97 -35.94
CA ARG A 290 8.87 3.49 -35.93
C ARG A 290 9.07 2.87 -34.55
N GLY A 291 10.00 3.41 -33.75
CA GLY A 291 10.22 2.91 -32.39
C GLY A 291 9.36 3.57 -31.33
N MET A 292 9.70 3.28 -30.08
CA MET A 292 8.88 3.66 -28.93
C MET A 292 8.94 5.17 -28.68
N GLN A 293 7.76 5.80 -28.67
CA GLN A 293 7.62 7.23 -28.46
C GLN A 293 8.25 7.69 -27.13
N PRO A 294 9.06 8.76 -27.11
CA PRO A 294 9.63 9.31 -25.89
C PRO A 294 8.57 9.95 -24.99
N ASN A 295 8.94 10.19 -23.74
CA ASN A 295 8.12 10.91 -22.78
C ASN A 295 8.43 12.41 -22.87
N GLU A 296 7.93 13.07 -23.92
CA GLU A 296 8.18 14.49 -24.13
C GLU A 296 7.49 15.37 -23.07
N PRO A 297 8.17 16.43 -22.59
CA PRO A 297 7.60 17.32 -21.59
C PRO A 297 6.57 18.28 -22.21
N THR A 298 5.45 18.49 -21.53
CA THR A 298 4.41 19.42 -22.00
C THR A 298 4.78 20.86 -21.62
N PRO A 299 4.94 21.79 -22.59
CA PRO A 299 5.25 23.18 -22.29
C PRO A 299 4.09 23.87 -21.54
N THR A 300 4.43 24.76 -20.62
CA THR A 300 3.48 25.64 -19.92
C THR A 300 3.92 27.10 -20.06
N ASP A 301 3.04 28.04 -19.74
CA ASP A 301 3.33 29.47 -19.65
C ASP A 301 3.91 29.89 -18.28
N ILE A 302 4.07 28.94 -17.36
CA ILE A 302 4.57 29.19 -16.00
C ILE A 302 6.07 29.55 -16.06
N PRO A 303 6.49 30.75 -15.60
CA PRO A 303 7.89 31.14 -15.64
C PRO A 303 8.71 30.42 -14.56
N CYS A 304 9.95 30.05 -14.90
CA CYS A 304 10.92 29.51 -13.96
C CYS A 304 11.37 30.60 -12.98
N SER A 305 11.26 30.32 -11.67
CA SER A 305 11.67 31.25 -10.61
C SER A 305 13.14 31.67 -10.65
N LYS A 306 14.01 30.90 -11.30
CA LYS A 306 15.46 31.18 -11.35
C LYS A 306 15.94 31.88 -12.62
N CYS A 307 15.30 31.63 -13.76
CA CYS A 307 15.81 32.10 -15.05
C CYS A 307 14.72 32.65 -15.99
N GLY A 308 13.46 32.75 -15.54
CA GLY A 308 12.35 33.31 -16.30
C GLY A 308 11.81 32.44 -17.45
N ARG A 309 12.60 31.48 -17.95
CA ARG A 309 12.18 30.59 -19.04
C ARG A 309 10.92 29.78 -18.68
N PRO A 310 10.09 29.41 -19.66
CA PRO A 310 8.91 28.58 -19.42
C PRO A 310 9.25 27.25 -18.75
N MET A 311 8.44 26.85 -17.78
CA MET A 311 8.48 25.54 -17.15
C MET A 311 7.67 24.54 -18.00
N GLN A 312 7.95 23.25 -17.84
CA GLN A 312 7.29 22.17 -18.56
C GLN A 312 6.84 21.09 -17.58
N ILE A 313 5.65 20.53 -17.80
CA ILE A 313 5.14 19.39 -17.05
C ILE A 313 5.94 18.16 -17.45
N ARG A 314 6.50 17.48 -16.44
CA ARG A 314 7.31 16.27 -16.58
C ARG A 314 6.80 15.23 -15.62
N THR A 315 6.86 13.98 -16.06
CA THR A 315 6.50 12.82 -15.22
C THR A 315 7.72 11.95 -15.03
N ALA A 316 8.09 11.70 -13.77
CA ALA A 316 9.12 10.76 -13.37
C ALA A 316 8.51 9.66 -12.48
N SER A 317 9.32 8.68 -12.09
CA SER A 317 8.89 7.60 -11.18
C SER A 317 8.41 8.12 -9.82
N THR A 318 8.83 9.31 -9.42
CA THR A 318 8.41 9.96 -8.17
C THR A 318 7.14 10.80 -8.29
N GLY A 319 6.56 10.89 -9.49
CA GLY A 319 5.36 11.68 -9.76
C GLY A 319 5.55 12.77 -10.80
N VAL A 320 4.57 13.67 -10.88
CA VAL A 320 4.50 14.79 -11.81
C VAL A 320 5.17 16.02 -11.18
N PHE A 321 5.91 16.79 -11.97
CA PHE A 321 6.59 18.01 -11.54
C PHE A 321 6.75 18.99 -12.70
N LEU A 322 7.02 20.25 -12.38
CA LEU A 322 7.44 21.24 -13.37
C LEU A 322 8.98 21.29 -13.45
N GLY A 323 9.54 21.17 -14.64
CA GLY A 323 10.97 21.36 -14.91
C GLY A 323 11.22 22.49 -15.90
N CYS A 324 12.26 23.30 -15.68
CA CYS A 324 12.59 24.40 -16.59
C CYS A 324 12.93 23.89 -18.00
N SER A 325 12.36 24.51 -19.04
CA SER A 325 12.70 24.24 -20.44
C SER A 325 14.19 24.41 -20.75
N GLY A 326 14.87 25.27 -19.99
CA GLY A 326 16.32 25.45 -20.06
C GLY A 326 17.15 24.22 -19.67
N TYR A 327 16.56 23.11 -19.20
CA TYR A 327 17.29 21.89 -18.91
C TYR A 327 17.91 21.24 -20.17
N ALA A 328 17.28 21.42 -21.33
CA ALA A 328 17.74 20.89 -22.62
C ALA A 328 19.02 21.57 -23.13
N LEU A 329 19.41 22.72 -22.56
CA LEU A 329 20.63 23.42 -22.94
C LEU A 329 21.90 22.62 -22.58
N PRO A 330 23.05 22.98 -23.18
CA PRO A 330 24.34 22.41 -22.82
C PRO A 330 24.60 22.47 -21.30
N PRO A 331 25.40 21.54 -20.74
CA PRO A 331 25.61 21.43 -19.29
C PRO A 331 26.03 22.73 -18.57
N LYS A 332 26.70 23.66 -19.28
CA LYS A 332 27.13 24.96 -18.74
C LYS A 332 25.97 25.95 -18.56
N GLU A 333 24.92 25.85 -19.37
CA GLU A 333 23.81 26.81 -19.41
C GLU A 333 22.48 26.21 -18.91
N ARG A 334 22.47 24.91 -18.59
CA ARG A 334 21.22 24.23 -18.21
C ARG A 334 20.67 24.70 -16.87
N CYS A 335 19.39 25.04 -16.89
CA CYS A 335 18.65 25.31 -15.67
C CYS A 335 18.10 23.99 -15.09
N LYS A 336 18.63 23.56 -13.95
CA LYS A 336 18.16 22.35 -13.23
C LYS A 336 17.03 22.64 -12.23
N ASN A 337 16.36 23.79 -12.35
CA ASN A 337 15.29 24.18 -11.43
C ASN A 337 14.04 23.32 -11.67
N THR A 338 13.45 22.84 -10.58
CA THR A 338 12.23 22.03 -10.59
C THR A 338 11.27 22.50 -9.50
N ILE A 339 9.98 22.34 -9.74
CA ILE A 339 8.91 22.58 -8.76
C ILE A 339 8.11 21.29 -8.65
N ASN A 340 8.07 20.69 -7.47
CA ASN A 340 7.32 19.46 -7.24
C ASN A 340 5.81 19.79 -7.22
N LEU A 341 5.02 19.06 -8.00
CA LEU A 341 3.57 19.26 -8.04
C LEU A 341 2.89 18.34 -7.03
N THR A 342 2.16 18.92 -6.09
CA THR A 342 1.47 18.13 -5.05
C THR A 342 0.04 17.85 -5.50
N PRO A 343 -0.42 16.60 -5.60
CA PRO A 343 -1.80 16.30 -5.97
C PRO A 343 -2.79 17.02 -5.04
N GLY A 344 -3.77 17.74 -5.60
CA GLY A 344 -4.73 18.55 -4.85
C GLY A 344 -5.98 17.78 -4.41
N ASP A 345 -6.24 16.62 -5.02
CA ASP A 345 -7.45 15.84 -4.80
C ASP A 345 -7.14 14.63 -3.90
N GLU A 346 -7.12 14.84 -2.58
CA GLU A 346 -6.88 13.73 -1.63
C GLU A 346 -8.19 13.19 -1.02
N ALA A 347 -8.37 11.88 -1.20
CA ALA A 347 -9.20 10.92 -0.49
C ALA A 347 -10.72 11.15 -0.42
N ILE A 348 -11.48 10.16 -0.93
CA ILE A 348 -12.87 9.90 -0.53
C ILE A 348 -12.85 9.28 0.86
N ARG A 349 -13.65 9.78 1.82
CA ARG A 349 -13.73 9.11 3.12
C ARG A 349 -14.24 7.67 2.96
N GLU A 350 -13.73 6.73 3.75
CA GLU A 350 -14.13 5.32 3.66
C GLU A 350 -15.64 5.10 3.95
N ASP A 351 -16.27 6.03 4.68
CA ASP A 351 -17.69 6.06 5.01
C ASP A 351 -18.53 6.95 4.07
N ALA A 352 -17.94 7.46 2.99
CA ALA A 352 -18.68 8.28 2.04
C ALA A 352 -19.75 7.44 1.33
N ASP A 353 -20.87 8.09 0.98
CA ASP A 353 -21.94 7.44 0.24
C ASP A 353 -21.51 6.93 -1.14
N ASP A 354 -22.33 6.06 -1.73
CA ASP A 354 -22.06 5.40 -3.00
C ASP A 354 -21.99 6.36 -4.22
N GLU A 355 -22.28 7.65 -4.05
CA GLU A 355 -22.20 8.68 -5.10
C GLU A 355 -21.03 9.66 -4.88
N ALA A 356 -20.22 9.47 -3.84
CA ALA A 356 -19.08 10.33 -3.56
C ALA A 356 -18.03 10.34 -4.69
N GLU A 357 -17.78 9.20 -5.33
CA GLU A 357 -16.93 9.10 -6.53
C GLU A 357 -17.50 9.93 -7.69
N SER A 358 -18.82 9.87 -7.91
CA SER A 358 -19.51 10.65 -8.96
C SER A 358 -19.35 12.14 -8.73
N ARG A 359 -19.60 12.61 -7.49
CA ARG A 359 -19.50 14.03 -7.16
C ARG A 359 -18.07 14.56 -7.32
N LEU A 360 -17.06 13.80 -6.92
CA LEU A 360 -15.67 14.17 -7.15
C LEU A 360 -15.32 14.24 -8.64
N LEU A 361 -15.79 13.29 -9.44
CA LEU A 361 -15.54 13.28 -10.88
C LEU A 361 -16.23 14.45 -11.60
N ILE A 362 -17.40 14.86 -11.14
CA ILE A 362 -18.12 16.03 -11.64
C ILE A 362 -17.40 17.33 -11.26
N ALA A 363 -16.82 17.39 -10.05
CA ALA A 363 -16.07 18.54 -9.58
C ALA A 363 -14.72 18.74 -10.30
N ARG A 364 -14.23 17.74 -11.05
CA ARG A 364 -13.00 17.87 -11.83
C ARG A 364 -13.19 18.79 -13.03
N HIS A 365 -12.19 19.63 -13.25
CA HIS A 365 -12.07 20.43 -14.47
C HIS A 365 -12.03 19.52 -15.71
N ARG A 366 -12.49 20.07 -16.84
CA ARG A 366 -12.51 19.38 -18.13
C ARG A 366 -11.53 20.04 -19.07
N CYS A 367 -10.68 19.23 -19.69
CA CYS A 367 -9.68 19.73 -20.62
C CYS A 367 -10.37 20.45 -21.79
N SER A 368 -9.98 21.70 -22.06
CA SER A 368 -10.51 22.50 -23.17
C SER A 368 -10.24 21.91 -24.56
N LEU A 369 -9.25 21.01 -24.68
CA LEU A 369 -8.87 20.40 -25.96
C LEU A 369 -9.60 19.09 -26.26
N CYS A 370 -9.87 18.26 -25.24
CA CYS A 370 -10.41 16.90 -25.44
C CYS A 370 -11.52 16.51 -24.46
N ASN A 371 -11.97 17.43 -23.60
CA ASN A 371 -13.02 17.25 -22.60
C ASN A 371 -12.75 16.15 -21.55
N THR A 372 -11.54 15.58 -21.52
CA THR A 372 -11.13 14.59 -20.52
C THR A 372 -11.02 15.26 -19.15
N ALA A 373 -11.38 14.54 -18.08
CA ALA A 373 -11.21 15.04 -16.71
C ALA A 373 -9.74 15.37 -16.44
N MET A 374 -9.50 16.47 -15.73
CA MET A 374 -8.16 16.95 -15.40
C MET A 374 -7.76 16.52 -13.99
N ASP A 375 -6.47 16.28 -13.80
CA ASP A 375 -5.86 16.07 -12.49
C ASP A 375 -5.32 17.38 -11.96
N SER A 376 -5.70 17.71 -10.72
CA SER A 376 -5.33 18.98 -10.10
C SER A 376 -4.07 18.83 -9.25
N TYR A 377 -3.15 19.78 -9.38
CA TYR A 377 -1.91 19.84 -8.62
C TYR A 377 -1.69 21.23 -8.03
N LEU A 378 -1.20 21.30 -6.80
CA LEU A 378 -0.77 22.56 -6.20
C LEU A 378 0.65 22.91 -6.65
N ILE A 379 0.83 24.12 -7.18
CA ILE A 379 2.16 24.71 -7.46
C ILE A 379 2.65 25.43 -6.21
N ASP A 380 1.83 26.34 -5.68
CA ASP A 380 2.07 27.18 -4.50
C ASP A 380 0.74 27.67 -3.92
N GLU A 381 0.77 28.50 -2.88
CA GLU A 381 -0.42 29.00 -2.17
C GLU A 381 -1.34 29.86 -3.05
N SER A 382 -0.85 30.35 -4.18
CA SER A 382 -1.59 31.23 -5.09
C SER A 382 -1.99 30.60 -6.42
N ARG A 383 -1.40 29.45 -6.77
CA ARG A 383 -1.59 28.79 -8.07
C ARG A 383 -1.81 27.29 -7.96
N LYS A 384 -2.84 26.82 -8.65
CA LYS A 384 -3.16 25.41 -8.85
C LYS A 384 -3.11 25.09 -10.35
N LEU A 385 -2.45 24.01 -10.71
CA LEU A 385 -2.31 23.52 -12.08
C LEU A 385 -3.28 22.35 -12.30
N HIS A 386 -4.17 22.48 -13.26
CA HIS A 386 -4.98 21.38 -13.76
C HIS A 386 -4.32 20.84 -15.01
N VAL A 387 -4.03 19.54 -15.03
CA VAL A 387 -3.38 18.86 -16.17
C VAL A 387 -4.37 17.86 -16.78
N CYS A 388 -4.48 17.83 -18.10
CA CYS A 388 -5.33 16.85 -18.77
C CYS A 388 -4.98 15.41 -18.35
N GLY A 389 -6.00 14.60 -18.05
CA GLY A 389 -5.82 13.18 -17.74
C GLY A 389 -5.11 12.39 -18.85
N ASN A 390 -5.11 12.87 -20.10
CA ASN A 390 -4.39 12.24 -21.21
C ASN A 390 -2.97 12.80 -21.43
N ASN A 391 -2.42 13.60 -20.52
CA ASN A 391 -1.03 14.07 -20.61
C ASN A 391 -0.04 12.88 -20.66
N PRO A 392 1.11 12.94 -21.35
CA PRO A 392 1.60 14.02 -22.24
C PRO A 392 0.96 14.02 -23.63
N ASP A 393 0.24 12.95 -24.02
CA ASP A 393 -0.35 12.81 -25.36
C ASP A 393 -1.40 13.91 -25.66
N CYS A 394 -2.04 14.49 -24.62
CA CYS A 394 -2.77 15.74 -24.70
C CYS A 394 -2.04 16.85 -23.92
N PRO A 395 -1.64 17.97 -24.57
CA PRO A 395 -0.90 19.05 -23.91
C PRO A 395 -1.80 20.01 -23.11
N GLY A 396 -3.10 19.74 -23.01
CA GLY A 396 -4.05 20.63 -22.35
C GLY A 396 -3.78 20.77 -20.85
N TYR A 397 -3.69 22.01 -20.39
CA TYR A 397 -3.58 22.37 -18.97
C TYR A 397 -4.33 23.69 -18.72
N GLU A 398 -4.59 23.98 -17.45
CA GLU A 398 -5.18 25.24 -16.97
C GLU A 398 -4.48 25.64 -15.68
N VAL A 399 -4.21 26.93 -15.49
CA VAL A 399 -3.67 27.47 -14.24
C VAL A 399 -4.76 28.28 -13.55
N GLU A 400 -5.22 27.77 -12.42
CA GLU A 400 -6.18 28.44 -11.56
C GLU A 400 -5.43 29.31 -10.54
N THR A 401 -5.76 30.60 -10.51
CA THR A 401 -5.23 31.55 -9.52
C THR A 401 -6.21 31.70 -8.36
N GLY A 402 -5.71 31.68 -7.13
CA GLY A 402 -6.57 31.65 -5.95
C GLY A 402 -5.79 31.71 -4.65
N LYS A 403 -6.42 31.29 -3.55
CA LYS A 403 -5.75 31.03 -2.27
C LYS A 403 -5.96 29.57 -1.93
N PHE A 404 -4.91 28.77 -2.02
CA PHE A 404 -4.97 27.33 -1.84
C PHE A 404 -4.21 26.91 -0.57
N LYS A 405 -4.72 25.88 0.09
CA LYS A 405 -4.05 25.22 1.22
C LYS A 405 -3.97 23.72 0.94
N ILE A 406 -2.91 23.08 1.43
CA ILE A 406 -2.76 21.63 1.37
C ILE A 406 -3.80 21.01 2.33
N LYS A 407 -4.71 20.19 1.80
CA LYS A 407 -5.73 19.48 2.56
C LYS A 407 -5.06 18.57 3.61
N GLY A 408 -5.50 18.65 4.88
CA GLY A 408 -4.94 17.86 5.98
C GLY A 408 -3.79 18.52 6.75
N TYR A 409 -3.54 19.81 6.56
CA TYR A 409 -2.65 20.59 7.42
C TYR A 409 -3.32 21.90 7.86
N ASP A 410 -3.89 21.89 9.06
CA ASP A 410 -4.27 23.09 9.82
C ASP A 410 -3.15 23.49 10.81
N GLY A 411 -1.99 22.85 10.72
CA GLY A 411 -0.89 23.08 11.66
C GLY A 411 -0.23 24.45 11.44
N PRO A 412 0.49 24.96 12.45
CA PRO A 412 1.12 26.28 12.37
C PRO A 412 2.17 26.34 11.27
N VAL A 413 2.26 27.44 10.55
CA VAL A 413 3.51 27.80 9.87
C VAL A 413 4.57 27.88 10.97
N ILE A 414 5.63 27.08 10.87
CA ILE A 414 6.68 27.07 11.89
C ILE A 414 7.81 27.99 11.45
N GLU A 415 8.40 28.69 12.40
CA GLU A 415 9.57 29.51 12.15
C GLU A 415 10.82 28.63 11.97
N CYS A 416 11.65 28.97 11.01
CA CYS A 416 12.93 28.31 10.74
C CYS A 416 13.92 28.63 11.86
N ASP A 417 14.39 27.60 12.56
CA ASP A 417 15.38 27.69 13.64
C ASP A 417 16.74 28.25 13.22
N LYS A 418 17.00 28.40 11.91
CA LYS A 418 18.26 28.91 11.38
C LYS A 418 18.22 30.34 10.86
N CYS A 419 17.08 30.79 10.34
CA CYS A 419 17.01 32.09 9.68
C CYS A 419 15.74 32.90 9.99
N GLY A 420 14.87 32.42 10.87
CA GLY A 420 13.64 33.12 11.29
C GLY A 420 12.54 33.22 10.23
N ALA A 421 12.78 32.72 9.01
CA ALA A 421 11.77 32.70 7.96
C ALA A 421 10.77 31.55 8.16
N ASP A 422 9.62 31.64 7.53
CA ASP A 422 8.60 30.60 7.58
C ASP A 422 9.10 29.26 7.01
N MET A 423 8.64 28.15 7.57
CA MET A 423 8.78 26.82 6.98
C MET A 423 7.42 26.27 6.59
N GLN A 424 7.32 25.81 5.34
CA GLN A 424 6.10 25.24 4.77
C GLN A 424 6.19 23.72 4.68
N LEU A 425 5.05 23.04 4.81
CA LEU A 425 4.97 21.60 4.63
C LEU A 425 5.13 21.24 3.14
N LYS A 426 6.11 20.38 2.86
CA LYS A 426 6.43 19.84 1.54
C LYS A 426 6.37 18.32 1.60
N THR A 427 6.06 17.70 0.46
CA THR A 427 6.11 16.24 0.32
C THR A 427 7.37 15.87 -0.44
N GLY A 428 8.18 14.97 0.13
CA GLY A 428 9.36 14.42 -0.53
C GLY A 428 9.36 12.89 -0.48
N ARG A 429 10.40 12.28 -1.06
CA ARG A 429 10.57 10.81 -1.14
C ARG A 429 10.55 10.08 0.21
N PHE A 430 10.78 10.80 1.31
CA PHE A 430 10.83 10.24 2.66
C PHE A 430 9.62 10.62 3.53
N GLY A 431 8.55 11.11 2.88
CA GLY A 431 7.34 11.60 3.53
C GLY A 431 7.26 13.12 3.59
N LYS A 432 6.25 13.62 4.30
CA LYS A 432 6.00 15.05 4.51
C LYS A 432 7.04 15.65 5.47
N TYR A 433 7.52 16.85 5.19
CA TYR A 433 8.52 17.58 5.97
C TYR A 433 8.33 19.10 5.83
N PHE A 434 8.72 19.88 6.83
CA PHE A 434 8.78 21.33 6.76
C PHE A 434 10.08 21.77 6.09
N GLY A 435 10.00 22.58 5.04
CA GLY A 435 11.15 23.20 4.40
C GLY A 435 11.09 24.72 4.50
N CYS A 436 12.22 25.34 4.84
CA CYS A 436 12.34 26.80 4.89
C CYS A 436 11.95 27.45 3.55
N THR A 437 11.28 28.61 3.61
CA THR A 437 10.87 29.41 2.45
C THR A 437 11.94 30.39 1.97
N ALA A 438 12.90 30.77 2.83
CA ALA A 438 13.96 31.71 2.48
C ALA A 438 14.91 31.15 1.41
N GLU A 439 15.21 31.96 0.40
CA GLU A 439 16.19 31.61 -0.62
C GLU A 439 17.58 31.39 0.00
N GLY A 440 18.21 30.26 -0.33
CA GLY A 440 19.52 29.86 0.20
C GLY A 440 19.47 29.04 1.50
N CYS A 441 18.38 29.09 2.27
CA CYS A 441 18.24 28.28 3.49
C CYS A 441 17.74 26.86 3.18
N LYS A 442 18.62 25.86 3.31
CA LYS A 442 18.28 24.44 3.08
C LYS A 442 17.74 23.72 4.32
N ASN A 443 17.36 24.47 5.36
CA ASN A 443 16.92 23.88 6.61
C ASN A 443 15.59 23.15 6.45
N THR A 444 15.47 21.98 7.09
CA THR A 444 14.27 21.13 7.02
C THR A 444 13.97 20.45 8.36
N ARG A 445 12.69 20.35 8.71
CA ARG A 445 12.21 19.64 9.90
C ARG A 445 11.23 18.55 9.51
N LYS A 446 11.38 17.34 10.06
CA LYS A 446 10.52 16.20 9.71
C LYS A 446 9.13 16.36 10.34
N LEU A 447 8.05 16.04 9.62
CA LEU A 447 6.72 15.91 10.23
C LEU A 447 6.65 14.59 11.03
N LEU A 448 6.33 14.69 12.32
CA LEU A 448 6.12 13.54 13.20
C LEU A 448 4.71 12.96 13.02
N ARG A 449 4.50 11.71 13.47
CA ARG A 449 3.20 11.03 13.34
C ARG A 449 2.07 11.71 14.12
N ASN A 450 2.40 12.47 15.16
CA ASN A 450 1.45 13.26 15.94
C ASN A 450 1.08 14.60 15.27
N GLY A 451 1.65 14.91 14.09
CA GLY A 451 1.40 16.16 13.36
C GLY A 451 2.34 17.31 13.70
N GLU A 452 3.26 17.14 14.66
CA GLU A 452 4.21 18.18 15.07
C GLU A 452 5.50 18.14 14.25
N ALA A 453 6.23 19.26 14.23
CA ALA A 453 7.56 19.32 13.64
C ALA A 453 8.60 18.71 14.59
N ALA A 454 9.45 17.82 14.08
CA ALA A 454 10.59 17.28 14.82
C ALA A 454 11.45 18.42 15.38
N PRO A 455 12.02 18.31 16.59
CA PRO A 455 12.86 19.36 17.18
C PRO A 455 14.01 19.83 16.25
N PRO A 456 14.52 21.05 16.43
CA PRO A 456 15.71 21.53 15.74
C PRO A 456 16.87 20.54 15.88
N LYS A 457 17.58 20.32 14.78
CA LYS A 457 18.76 19.46 14.75
C LYS A 457 19.99 20.27 15.13
N MET A 458 20.93 19.62 15.79
CA MET A 458 22.28 20.12 16.00
C MET A 458 22.98 20.26 14.64
N ASP A 459 23.85 21.27 14.51
CA ASP A 459 24.72 21.37 13.36
C ASP A 459 25.68 20.17 13.31
N PRO A 460 25.84 19.49 12.16
CA PRO A 460 26.69 18.32 12.10
C PRO A 460 28.14 18.67 12.46
N VAL A 461 28.74 17.94 13.39
CA VAL A 461 30.13 18.16 13.83
C VAL A 461 31.06 17.24 13.02
N PRO A 462 31.95 17.78 12.16
CA PRO A 462 32.90 16.98 11.40
C PRO A 462 33.89 16.26 12.31
N MET A 463 34.13 14.96 12.09
CA MET A 463 35.07 14.16 12.89
C MET A 463 36.08 13.49 11.93
N PRO A 464 36.93 14.28 11.24
CA PRO A 464 37.81 13.79 10.18
C PRO A 464 38.84 12.74 10.64
N GLU A 465 39.18 12.73 11.93
CA GLU A 465 40.03 11.74 12.57
C GLU A 465 39.38 10.35 12.71
N LEU A 466 38.05 10.27 12.55
CA LEU A 466 37.29 9.02 12.63
C LEU A 466 37.00 8.47 11.23
N ALA A 467 37.82 7.54 10.76
CA ALA A 467 37.59 6.83 9.50
C ALA A 467 36.36 5.89 9.58
N CYS A 468 35.60 5.83 8.48
CA CYS A 468 34.54 4.83 8.31
C CYS A 468 35.13 3.42 8.21
N GLN A 469 34.37 2.41 8.64
CA GLN A 469 34.80 1.01 8.70
C GLN A 469 34.58 0.25 7.38
N LYS A 470 33.55 0.61 6.60
CA LYS A 470 33.11 -0.12 5.40
C LYS A 470 33.34 0.66 4.11
N VAL A 471 33.55 1.96 4.20
CA VAL A 471 33.73 2.86 3.05
C VAL A 471 34.93 3.78 3.28
N GLU A 472 35.58 4.20 2.20
CA GLU A 472 36.62 5.21 2.23
C GLU A 472 35.99 6.60 2.42
N ASP A 473 35.74 6.96 3.68
CA ASP A 473 35.12 8.20 4.12
C ASP A 473 35.47 8.47 5.60
N HIS A 474 35.11 9.63 6.13
CA HIS A 474 35.18 9.95 7.55
C HIS A 474 33.79 10.14 8.15
N TYR A 475 33.67 10.04 9.48
CA TYR A 475 32.41 10.25 10.16
C TYR A 475 32.12 11.74 10.40
N ILE A 476 30.83 12.05 10.43
CA ILE A 476 30.26 13.30 10.92
C ILE A 476 29.28 12.93 12.04
N LEU A 477 29.40 13.60 13.19
CA LEU A 477 28.46 13.46 14.29
C LEU A 477 27.17 14.22 13.99
N ARG A 478 26.04 13.55 14.16
CA ARG A 478 24.70 14.08 13.90
C ARG A 478 23.77 13.74 15.07
N ASP A 479 22.68 14.47 15.18
CA ASP A 479 21.57 14.09 16.05
C ASP A 479 20.29 13.77 15.27
N GLY A 480 19.42 13.01 15.93
CA GLY A 480 18.12 12.64 15.40
C GLY A 480 17.16 12.24 16.52
N ALA A 481 16.02 11.64 16.14
CA ALA A 481 14.99 11.24 17.10
C ALA A 481 15.46 10.20 18.14
N ALA A 482 16.59 9.53 17.89
CA ALA A 482 17.22 8.56 18.79
C ALA A 482 18.57 9.07 19.33
N GLY A 483 18.75 10.39 19.41
CA GLY A 483 19.97 10.98 19.95
C GLY A 483 21.14 11.07 18.98
N LEU A 484 22.35 11.11 19.55
CA LEU A 484 23.61 11.25 18.82
C LEU A 484 24.00 9.97 18.08
N PHE A 485 24.48 10.11 16.85
CA PHE A 485 25.02 9.03 16.05
C PHE A 485 26.09 9.56 15.08
N LEU A 486 27.04 8.71 14.71
CA LEU A 486 28.00 8.99 13.66
C LEU A 486 27.45 8.49 12.33
N ALA A 487 27.60 9.29 11.28
CA ALA A 487 27.26 8.92 9.91
C ALA A 487 28.39 9.33 8.96
N ALA A 488 28.59 8.56 7.89
CA ALA A 488 29.58 8.89 6.88
C ALA A 488 29.36 10.32 6.31
N SER A 489 30.45 11.02 6.01
CA SER A 489 30.41 12.42 5.56
C SER A 489 29.58 12.59 4.29
N GLN A 490 29.66 11.61 3.38
CA GLN A 490 28.93 11.60 2.11
C GLN A 490 27.52 10.97 2.21
N PHE A 491 26.92 10.86 3.40
CA PHE A 491 25.53 10.40 3.52
C PHE A 491 24.58 11.28 2.68
N PRO A 492 23.64 10.70 1.89
CA PRO A 492 23.21 9.31 1.86
C PRO A 492 23.88 8.41 0.79
N ARG A 493 24.95 8.88 0.13
CA ARG A 493 25.73 8.08 -0.83
C ARG A 493 26.44 6.93 -0.09
N ASN A 494 27.12 7.27 1.00
CA ASN A 494 27.69 6.32 1.94
C ASN A 494 26.72 6.16 3.11
N ARG A 495 26.13 4.97 3.28
CA ARG A 495 25.08 4.69 4.28
C ARG A 495 25.62 4.02 5.54
N GLU A 496 26.84 4.35 5.91
CA GLU A 496 27.44 3.83 7.14
C GLU A 496 27.08 4.73 8.33
N THR A 497 26.61 4.09 9.40
CA THR A 497 26.32 4.76 10.68
C THR A 497 26.73 3.86 11.85
N ARG A 498 27.10 4.47 12.97
CA ARG A 498 27.34 3.79 14.24
C ARG A 498 27.07 4.70 15.43
N ALA A 499 27.00 4.12 16.63
CA ALA A 499 27.03 4.90 17.85
C ALA A 499 28.43 5.51 18.06
N PRO A 500 28.52 6.75 18.57
CA PRO A 500 29.79 7.31 19.00
C PRO A 500 30.22 6.65 20.31
N TYR A 501 31.52 6.46 20.46
CA TYR A 501 32.09 6.22 21.78
C TYR A 501 32.19 7.53 22.54
N LEU A 502 32.12 7.48 23.87
CA LEU A 502 32.14 8.70 24.67
C LEU A 502 33.48 9.44 24.57
N ASP A 503 34.59 8.70 24.52
CA ASP A 503 35.93 9.26 24.33
C ASP A 503 36.12 9.96 22.98
N GLU A 504 35.36 9.58 21.95
CA GLU A 504 35.30 10.28 20.65
C GLU A 504 34.54 11.61 20.72
N LEU A 505 33.60 11.75 21.66
CA LEU A 505 32.81 12.98 21.79
C LEU A 505 33.52 14.06 22.61
N LEU A 506 34.34 13.67 23.58
CA LEU A 506 34.98 14.60 24.52
C LEU A 506 35.86 15.68 23.86
N PRO A 507 36.65 15.39 22.81
CA PRO A 507 37.44 16.41 22.10
C PRO A 507 36.58 17.50 21.44
N HIS A 508 35.34 17.16 21.07
CA HIS A 508 34.40 18.04 20.37
C HIS A 508 33.27 18.56 21.26
N LYS A 509 33.39 18.42 22.59
CA LYS A 509 32.34 18.77 23.55
C LYS A 509 31.83 20.21 23.42
N ASP A 510 32.69 21.14 22.99
CA ASP A 510 32.38 22.56 22.85
C ASP A 510 31.65 22.87 21.52
N GLU A 511 31.70 21.94 20.54
CA GLU A 511 30.99 22.02 19.26
C GLU A 511 29.62 21.32 19.31
N ILE A 512 29.38 20.50 20.33
CA ILE A 512 28.15 19.73 20.50
C ILE A 512 27.11 20.57 21.24
N ASP A 513 25.86 20.49 20.79
CA ASP A 513 24.71 21.21 21.36
C ASP A 513 24.63 21.02 22.91
N PRO A 514 24.52 22.11 23.70
CA PRO A 514 24.51 22.06 25.17
C PRO A 514 23.47 21.12 25.79
N LYS A 515 22.40 20.77 25.06
CA LYS A 515 21.43 19.77 25.52
C LYS A 515 22.04 18.38 25.77
N TYR A 516 23.22 18.10 25.20
CA TYR A 516 23.95 16.84 25.36
C TYR A 516 25.07 16.91 26.40
N SER A 517 25.29 18.04 27.08
CA SER A 517 26.40 18.23 28.03
C SER A 517 26.45 17.20 29.16
N PHE A 518 25.32 16.61 29.53
CA PHE A 518 25.25 15.56 30.54
C PHE A 518 26.01 14.29 30.13
N LEU A 519 26.19 14.02 28.83
CA LEU A 519 26.97 12.89 28.32
C LEU A 519 28.45 13.00 28.67
N PHE A 520 29.01 14.22 28.71
CA PHE A 520 30.44 14.42 28.92
C PHE A 520 30.90 14.10 30.34
N SER A 521 29.96 13.90 31.28
CA SER A 521 30.24 13.43 32.64
C SER A 521 30.08 11.91 32.81
N ALA A 522 29.72 11.17 31.77
CA ALA A 522 29.55 9.72 31.88
C ALA A 522 30.91 8.99 31.96
N PRO A 523 30.93 7.74 32.47
CA PRO A 523 32.15 6.94 32.49
C PRO A 523 32.60 6.58 31.07
N VAL A 524 33.83 6.97 30.69
CA VAL A 524 34.43 6.67 29.37
C VAL A 524 34.74 5.18 29.16
N ALA A 525 34.89 4.44 30.25
CA ALA A 525 35.06 3.01 30.26
C ALA A 525 34.32 2.35 31.44
N ASP A 526 34.04 1.06 31.33
CA ASP A 526 33.56 0.23 32.44
C ASP A 526 34.73 -0.20 33.37
N PRO A 527 34.47 -0.88 34.52
CA PRO A 527 35.53 -1.34 35.43
C PRO A 527 36.55 -2.31 34.80
N ASP A 528 36.19 -2.96 33.69
CA ASP A 528 37.06 -3.88 32.95
C ASP A 528 37.87 -3.15 31.85
N GLY A 529 37.72 -1.83 31.73
CA GLY A 529 38.42 -1.00 30.74
C GLY A 529 37.79 -0.99 29.34
N ASN A 530 36.59 -1.55 29.17
CA ASN A 530 35.92 -1.53 27.86
C ASN A 530 35.38 -0.13 27.56
N ARG A 531 35.56 0.33 26.32
CA ARG A 531 35.11 1.67 25.89
C ARG A 531 33.58 1.79 25.90
N THR A 532 33.11 2.91 26.41
CA THR A 532 31.69 3.22 26.53
C THR A 532 31.11 3.83 25.27
N GLN A 533 29.98 3.31 24.80
CA GLN A 533 29.20 3.84 23.67
C GLN A 533 27.96 4.59 24.14
N VAL A 534 27.62 5.69 23.47
CA VAL A 534 26.35 6.40 23.67
C VAL A 534 25.23 5.68 22.93
N ARG A 535 24.14 5.37 23.63
CA ARG A 535 22.96 4.69 23.12
C ARG A 535 21.69 5.43 23.49
N PHE A 536 20.58 5.06 22.86
CA PHE A 536 19.26 5.61 23.15
C PHE A 536 18.26 4.50 23.45
N SER A 537 17.57 4.64 24.58
CA SER A 537 16.52 3.72 25.01
C SER A 537 15.19 4.18 24.44
N ARG A 538 14.60 3.40 23.52
CA ARG A 538 13.26 3.71 23.01
C ARG A 538 12.16 3.60 24.06
N LYS A 539 12.39 2.82 25.13
CA LYS A 539 11.42 2.58 26.21
C LYS A 539 11.35 3.77 27.16
N THR A 540 12.50 4.26 27.60
CA THR A 540 12.57 5.41 28.52
C THR A 540 12.68 6.75 27.78
N LYS A 541 12.95 6.72 26.46
CA LYS A 541 13.20 7.89 25.61
C LYS A 541 14.39 8.74 26.04
N GLU A 542 15.39 8.10 26.64
CA GLU A 542 16.58 8.75 27.18
C GLU A 542 17.85 8.18 26.55
N GLN A 543 18.91 9.00 26.52
CA GLN A 543 20.24 8.51 26.20
C GLN A 543 20.87 7.88 27.44
N TYR A 544 21.62 6.82 27.20
CA TYR A 544 22.35 6.09 28.22
C TYR A 544 23.67 5.63 27.62
N VAL A 545 24.56 5.12 28.46
CA VAL A 545 25.83 4.60 27.99
C VAL A 545 25.99 3.12 28.32
N MET A 546 26.71 2.38 27.48
CA MET A 546 26.96 0.95 27.69
C MET A 546 28.25 0.50 27.03
N THR A 547 28.78 -0.66 27.43
CA THR A 547 29.97 -1.27 26.81
C THR A 547 29.60 -2.51 26.02
N GLU A 548 30.38 -2.78 24.96
CA GLU A 548 30.25 -3.96 24.10
C GLU A 548 31.63 -4.53 23.79
N VAL A 549 31.72 -5.86 23.66
CA VAL A 549 32.91 -6.58 23.18
C VAL A 549 32.47 -7.46 22.02
N ASP A 550 33.15 -7.36 20.88
CA ASP A 550 32.82 -8.08 19.64
C ASP A 550 31.35 -7.93 19.20
N GLY A 551 30.79 -6.74 19.38
CA GLY A 551 29.40 -6.41 19.04
C GLY A 551 28.35 -7.00 19.98
N LYS A 552 28.76 -7.55 21.14
CA LYS A 552 27.87 -8.06 22.18
C LYS A 552 27.94 -7.20 23.43
N ALA A 553 26.78 -6.87 23.99
CA ALA A 553 26.67 -6.14 25.26
C ALA A 553 27.39 -6.91 26.37
N THR A 554 28.25 -6.22 27.13
CA THR A 554 28.91 -6.76 28.34
C THR A 554 27.91 -6.99 29.48
N GLY A 555 26.78 -6.27 29.44
CA GLY A 555 25.81 -6.20 30.54
C GLY A 555 26.00 -4.99 31.45
N TRP A 556 27.06 -4.20 31.25
CA TRP A 556 27.29 -2.92 31.92
C TRP A 556 26.57 -1.78 31.17
N LYS A 557 25.82 -0.97 31.92
CA LYS A 557 25.13 0.22 31.45
C LYS A 557 25.20 1.31 32.51
N ALA A 558 25.07 2.56 32.11
CA ALA A 558 24.81 3.65 33.04
C ALA A 558 23.76 4.62 32.49
N PHE A 559 22.89 5.12 33.36
CA PHE A 559 21.83 6.07 33.05
C PHE A 559 22.03 7.36 33.84
N TYR A 560 21.66 8.50 33.25
CA TYR A 560 21.77 9.80 33.92
C TYR A 560 20.46 10.14 34.63
N GLN A 561 20.45 10.11 35.95
CA GLN A 561 19.26 10.36 36.78
C GLN A 561 19.61 11.24 37.98
N GLY A 562 18.80 12.28 38.21
CA GLY A 562 19.00 13.18 39.37
C GLY A 562 20.36 13.92 39.36
N GLY A 563 20.89 14.24 38.17
CA GLY A 563 22.17 14.93 38.02
C GLY A 563 23.42 14.04 38.17
N LYS A 564 23.25 12.71 38.25
CA LYS A 564 24.36 11.75 38.41
C LYS A 564 24.19 10.54 37.49
N TRP A 565 25.31 9.95 37.07
CA TRP A 565 25.33 8.68 36.36
C TRP A 565 25.18 7.51 37.33
N GLN A 566 24.15 6.70 37.14
CA GLN A 566 23.87 5.50 37.92
C GLN A 566 24.17 4.27 37.07
N VAL A 567 25.06 3.42 37.57
CA VAL A 567 25.49 2.19 36.87
C VAL A 567 24.50 1.06 37.15
N GLU A 568 24.06 0.40 36.11
CA GLU A 568 23.36 -0.88 36.15
C GLU A 568 24.29 -1.95 35.57
N GLN A 569 24.76 -2.86 36.42
CA GLN A 569 25.54 -4.01 35.99
C GLN A 569 24.69 -5.28 36.15
N SER A 570 24.24 -5.83 35.04
CA SER A 570 23.64 -7.17 35.06
C SER A 570 24.76 -8.21 35.18
N THR A 571 24.72 -9.08 36.19
CA THR A 571 25.61 -10.24 36.26
C THR A 571 25.37 -11.10 35.03
N ALA A 572 26.35 -11.18 34.13
CA ALA A 572 26.25 -12.01 32.94
C ALA A 572 25.88 -13.44 33.34
N LYS A 573 24.77 -13.98 32.81
CA LYS A 573 24.45 -15.40 32.90
C LYS A 573 25.64 -16.18 32.32
N ALA A 574 26.22 -17.06 33.14
CA ALA A 574 27.28 -17.96 32.74
C ALA A 574 26.94 -18.64 31.40
N LYS A 575 27.90 -18.62 30.47
CA LYS A 575 27.80 -19.21 29.13
C LYS A 575 27.24 -20.64 29.22
N SER A 576 26.05 -20.88 28.66
CA SER A 576 25.63 -22.24 28.31
C SER A 576 26.62 -22.79 27.28
N LYS A 577 27.29 -23.90 27.60
CA LYS A 577 28.21 -24.62 26.70
C LYS A 577 27.55 -24.83 25.33
N ALA A 578 28.22 -24.40 24.27
CA ALA A 578 27.81 -24.71 22.89
C ALA A 578 27.90 -26.24 22.65
N PRO A 579 26.96 -26.86 21.93
CA PRO A 579 27.04 -28.27 21.60
C PRO A 579 28.19 -28.51 20.61
N ALA A 580 28.99 -29.54 20.88
CA ALA A 580 30.13 -29.92 20.07
C ALA A 580 29.75 -30.19 18.60
N ARG A 581 30.46 -29.55 17.67
CA ARG A 581 30.38 -29.86 16.23
C ARG A 581 30.75 -31.34 16.02
N ARG A 582 29.79 -32.16 15.60
CA ARG A 582 30.05 -33.47 15.00
C ARG A 582 30.87 -33.27 13.72
N LYS A 583 32.11 -33.78 13.70
CA LYS A 583 32.87 -33.99 12.46
C LYS A 583 32.12 -35.01 11.61
N LYS A 584 31.68 -34.61 10.41
CA LYS A 584 31.30 -35.56 9.36
C LYS A 584 32.60 -36.14 8.78
N LYS A 585 32.68 -37.47 8.75
CA LYS A 585 33.51 -38.21 7.78
C LYS A 585 32.81 -38.20 6.44
#